data_AF-A0A449ISH7-F1
#
_entry.id   AF-A0A449ISH7-F1
#
_cell.length_a   1.000
_cell.length_b   1.000
_cell.length_c   1.000
_cell.angle_alpha   90.00
_cell.angle_beta   90.00
_cell.angle_gamma   90.00
#
_symmetry.space_group_name_H-M   'P 1'
#
loop_
_entity.id
_entity.type
_entity.pdbx_description
1 polymer ?
#
loop_
_entity_poly.entity_id
_entity_poly.type
_entity_poly.pdbx_seq_one_letter_code
_entity_poly.pdbx_strand_id
1 'polypeptide(L)' 'MATIRARKRTDGSISYTAQVRLFCDGLQVYQESQIFAR' A
#
# COMPACT_ATOMS: atom_id res chain seq x y z
N MET A 1 8.86 6.44 -1.70
CA MET A 1 8.44 5.96 -0.36
C MET A 1 7.40 4.87 -0.52
N ALA A 2 7.56 3.73 0.16
CA ALA A 2 6.60 2.63 0.15
C ALA A 2 6.11 2.34 1.56
N THR A 3 4.82 2.05 1.72
CA THR A 3 4.22 1.66 3.00
C THR A 3 3.31 0.46 2.82
N ILE A 4 3.33 -0.48 3.77
CA ILE A 4 2.43 -1.63 3.78
C ILE A 4 1.60 -1.56 5.06
N ARG A 5 0.27 -1.71 4.92
CA ARG A 5 -0.67 -1.79 6.04
C ARG A 5 -1.37 -3.13 6.05
N ALA A 6 -1.32 -3.84 7.17
CA ALA A 6 -2.05 -5.08 7.36
C ALA A 6 -3.41 -4.79 8.03
N ARG A 7 -4.46 -5.48 7.58
CA ARG A 7 -5.80 -5.45 8.18
C ARG A 7 -6.31 -6.88 8.31
N LYS A 8 -6.59 -7.29 9.56
CA LYS A 8 -7.28 -8.53 9.87
C LYS A 8 -8.76 -8.40 9.49
N ARG A 9 -9.29 -9.38 8.76
CA ARG A 9 -10.70 -9.46 8.37
C ARG A 9 -11.50 -10.27 9.39
N THR A 10 -12.83 -10.20 9.27
CA THR A 10 -13.77 -10.90 10.16
C THR A 10 -13.61 -12.41 10.12
N ASP A 11 -13.25 -12.96 8.95
CA ASP A 11 -12.97 -14.39 8.74
C ASP A 11 -11.61 -14.85 9.28
N GLY A 12 -10.84 -13.95 9.91
CA GLY A 12 -9.50 -14.24 10.43
C GLY A 12 -8.38 -14.12 9.40
N SER A 13 -8.69 -13.95 8.11
CA SER A 13 -7.68 -13.71 7.07
C SER A 13 -7.03 -12.33 7.20
N ILE A 14 -5.87 -12.14 6.58
CA ILE A 14 -5.15 -10.85 6.57
C ILE A 14 -5.12 -10.30 5.16
N SER A 15 -5.63 -9.07 5.03
CA SER A 15 -5.44 -8.25 3.84
C SER A 15 -4.28 -7.29 4.01
N TYR A 16 -3.56 -7.03 2.93
CA TYR A 16 -2.48 -6.06 2.90
C TYR A 16 -2.78 -4.99 1.87
N THR A 17 -2.47 -3.75 2.22
CA THR A 17 -2.49 -2.61 1.30
C THR A 17 -1.07 -2.11 1.17
N ALA A 18 -0.51 -2.17 -0.05
CA ALA A 18 0.73 -1.52 -0.39
C ALA A 18 0.43 -0.16 -1.03
N GLN A 19 1.12 0.88 -0.57
CA GLN A 19 1.14 2.19 -1.21
C GLN A 19 2.56 2.53 -1.61
N VAL A 20 2.74 2.95 -2.86
CA VAL A 20 4.02 3.37 -3.42
C VAL A 20 3.89 4.82 -3.88
N ARG A 21 4.86 5.66 -3.54
CA ARG A 21 4.98 7.06 -3.98
C ARG A 21 6.35 7.28 -4.59
N LEU A 22 6.41 7.81 -5.80
CA LEU A 22 7.64 8.25 -6.45
C LEU A 22 7.75 9.76 -6.37
N PHE A 23 8.97 10.23 -6.10
CA PHE A 23 9.29 11.64 -6.06
C PHE A 23 10.41 11.92 -7.06
N CYS A 24 10.26 12.98 -7.84
CA CYS A 24 11.30 13.51 -8.72
C CYS A 24 11.51 14.97 -8.34
N ASP A 25 12.75 15.36 -8.07
CA ASP A 25 13.11 16.73 -7.67
C ASP A 25 12.27 17.27 -6.49
N GLY A 26 11.97 16.39 -5.52
CA GLY A 26 11.17 16.72 -4.34
C GLY A 26 9.65 16.79 -4.59
N LEU A 27 9.20 16.68 -5.84
CA LEU A 27 7.78 16.67 -6.22
C LEU A 27 7.27 15.24 -6.33
N GLN A 28 6.07 14.98 -5.83
CA GLN A 28 5.42 13.68 -5.99
C GLN A 28 4.93 13.53 -7.43
N VAL A 29 5.48 12.56 -8.16
CA VAL A 29 5.17 12.35 -9.58
C VAL A 29 4.28 11.13 -9.83
N TYR A 30 4.24 10.19 -8.89
CA TYR A 30 3.42 9.00 -9.01
C TYR A 30 2.96 8.51 -7.65
N GLN A 31 1.74 7.97 -7.62
CA GLN A 31 1.23 7.24 -6.48
C GLN A 31 0.37 6.07 -6.93
N GLU A 32 0.62 4.91 -6.34
CA GLU A 32 -0.18 3.71 -6.53
C GLU A 32 -0.56 3.12 -5.18
N SER A 33 -1.75 2.51 -5.14
CA SER A 33 -2.23 1.76 -4.00
C SER A 33 -2.84 0.45 -4.49
N GLN A 34 -2.30 -0.67 -4.02
CA GLN A 34 -2.80 -1.99 -4.38
C GLN A 34 -3.14 -2.80 -3.13
N ILE A 35 -4.27 -3.50 -3.20
CA ILE A 35 -4.72 -4.42 -2.15
C ILE A 35 -4.42 -5.83 -2.62
N PHE A 36 -3.79 -6.62 -1.76
CA PHE A 36 -3.61 -8.06 -1.97
C PHE A 36 -4.05 -8.81 -0.71
N ALA A 37 -4.62 -9.99 -0.93
CA ALA A 37 -5.05 -10.90 0.11
C ALA A 37 -4.35 -12.24 -0.10
N ARG A 38 -3.98 -12.88 1.00
CA ARG A 38 -3.52 -14.27 1.04
C ARG A 38 -4.56 -15.12 1.76
#